data_AF-A0A9N7RBF8-F1
#
_entry.id   AF-A0A9N7RBF8-F1
#
_cell.length_a   1.000
_cell.length_b   1.000
_cell.length_c   1.000
_cell.angle_alpha   90.00
_cell.angle_beta   90.00
_cell.angle_gamma   90.00
#
_symmetry.space_group_name_H-M   'P 1'
#
loop_
_entity.id
_entity.type
_entity.pdbx_description
1 polymer ?
#
loop_
_entity_poly.entity_id
_entity_poly.type
_entity_poly.pdbx_seq_one_letter_code
_entity_poly.pdbx_strand_id
1 'polypeptide(L)'
;MRKICTAELLSAKNVKSFEHVRLDEGYRLVSSLMRKEQEEEEEAVDLTHRIFEFTSAFTYRVVFGGVGVRDRAALVAMIRKAVTMAAGFELADLFPSIKLLHALSWNRVKLVRMRRKVDEMLDEMLKEHRRKGRSGEFGGEDIVDVLLRMQKDGGLNFPITDDNIKGVVF
;
A
#
# COMPACT_ATOMS: atom_id res chain seq x y z
N MET A 1 -3.23 14.25 9.70
CA MET A 1 -3.15 12.83 9.30
C MET A 1 -3.07 11.85 10.47
N ARG A 2 -2.09 11.92 11.39
CA ARG A 2 -1.94 10.92 12.48
C ARG A 2 -3.24 10.56 13.21
N LYS A 3 -3.99 11.56 13.70
CA LYS A 3 -5.27 11.34 14.41
C LYS A 3 -6.28 10.56 13.56
N ILE A 4 -6.35 10.85 12.27
CA ILE A 4 -7.24 10.18 11.31
C ILE A 4 -6.83 8.72 11.16
N CYS A 5 -5.54 8.46 10.94
CA CYS A 5 -5.04 7.10 10.83
C CYS A 5 -5.35 6.28 12.09
N THR A 6 -5.15 6.84 13.29
CA THR A 6 -5.37 6.10 14.54
C THR A 6 -6.84 5.96 14.93
N ALA A 7 -7.67 6.99 14.70
CA ALA A 7 -9.07 7.01 15.15
C ALA A 7 -10.05 6.46 14.11
N GLU A 8 -9.77 6.68 12.82
CA GLU A 8 -10.70 6.38 11.73
C GLU A 8 -10.24 5.25 10.82
N LEU A 9 -8.94 4.98 10.69
CA LEU A 9 -8.46 3.92 9.79
C LEU A 9 -8.08 2.64 10.55
N LEU A 10 -7.30 2.80 11.62
CA LEU A 10 -6.67 1.72 12.38
C LEU A 10 -7.25 1.60 13.80
N SER A 11 -8.50 2.04 14.00
CA SER A 11 -9.21 1.83 15.26
C SER A 11 -9.45 0.33 15.48
N ALA A 12 -9.61 -0.08 16.75
CA ALA A 12 -9.91 -1.48 17.08
C ALA A 12 -11.15 -2.02 16.33
N LYS A 13 -12.15 -1.15 16.11
CA LYS A 13 -13.35 -1.46 15.33
C LYS A 13 -13.01 -1.79 13.87
N ASN A 14 -12.20 -0.96 13.22
CA ASN A 14 -11.89 -1.14 11.79
C ASN A 14 -10.85 -2.25 11.58
N VAL A 15 -9.89 -2.40 12.48
CA VAL A 15 -9.00 -3.57 12.48
C VAL A 15 -9.81 -4.87 12.60
N LYS A 16 -10.88 -4.88 13.41
CA LYS A 16 -11.78 -6.03 13.49
C LYS A 16 -12.61 -6.22 12.23
N SER A 17 -13.09 -5.16 11.56
CA SER A 17 -13.84 -5.32 10.30
C SER A 17 -13.01 -5.96 9.18
N PHE A 18 -11.69 -5.79 9.19
CA PHE A 18 -10.77 -6.45 8.24
C PHE A 18 -10.42 -7.90 8.59
N GLU A 19 -11.05 -8.50 9.61
CA GLU A 19 -10.83 -9.90 10.02
C GLU A 19 -11.08 -10.89 8.87
N HIS A 20 -12.16 -10.70 8.12
CA HIS A 20 -12.50 -11.56 6.99
C HIS A 20 -11.39 -11.57 5.92
N VAL A 21 -10.79 -10.42 5.61
CA VAL A 21 -9.68 -10.32 4.66
C VAL A 21 -8.45 -11.06 5.19
N ARG A 22 -8.11 -10.88 6.48
CA ARG A 22 -6.97 -11.58 7.10
C ARG A 22 -7.15 -13.09 7.06
N LEU A 23 -8.33 -13.58 7.41
CA LEU A 23 -8.62 -15.01 7.41
C LEU A 23 -8.55 -15.56 5.98
N ASP A 24 -9.19 -14.90 5.02
CA ASP A 24 -9.21 -15.34 3.62
C ASP A 24 -7.81 -15.39 2.99
N GLU A 25 -6.98 -14.33 3.15
CA GLU A 25 -5.59 -14.37 2.69
C GLU A 25 -4.73 -15.38 3.46
N GLY A 26 -5.01 -15.58 4.76
CA GLY A 26 -4.30 -16.54 5.60
C GLY A 26 -4.56 -17.97 5.17
N TYR A 27 -5.82 -18.30 4.83
CA TYR A 27 -6.18 -19.58 4.24
C TYR A 27 -5.47 -19.79 2.90
N ARG A 28 -5.43 -18.78 2.01
CA ARG A 28 -4.69 -18.88 0.74
C ARG A 28 -3.21 -19.19 0.95
N LEU A 29 -2.57 -18.56 1.94
CA LEU A 29 -1.18 -18.84 2.29
C LEU A 29 -1.02 -20.30 2.73
N VAL A 30 -1.80 -20.77 3.71
CA VAL A 30 -1.71 -22.14 4.21
C VAL A 30 -1.97 -23.16 3.09
N SER A 31 -3.02 -22.97 2.29
CA SER A 31 -3.32 -23.86 1.16
C SER A 31 -2.18 -23.90 0.14
N SER A 32 -1.51 -22.77 -0.13
CA SER A 32 -0.37 -22.73 -1.05
C SER A 32 0.85 -23.50 -0.53
N LEU A 33 1.05 -23.53 0.80
CA LEU A 33 2.12 -24.27 1.45
C LEU A 33 1.84 -25.78 1.44
N MET A 34 0.60 -26.16 1.78
CA MET A 34 0.16 -27.57 1.77
C MET A 34 0.24 -28.19 0.37
N ARG A 35 -0.04 -27.42 -0.68
CA ARG A 35 0.10 -27.89 -2.06
C ARG A 35 1.56 -28.14 -2.43
N LYS A 36 2.48 -27.27 -1.99
CA LYS A 36 3.93 -27.44 -2.24
C LYS A 36 4.48 -28.68 -1.54
N GLU A 37 3.95 -29.04 -0.37
CA GLU A 37 4.34 -30.27 0.34
C GLU A 37 3.92 -31.55 -0.43
N GLN A 38 2.86 -31.48 -1.22
CA GLN A 38 2.36 -32.60 -2.03
C GLN A 38 3.11 -32.76 -3.36
N GLU A 39 3.85 -31.74 -3.79
CA GLU A 39 4.72 -31.81 -4.96
C GLU A 39 5.98 -32.60 -4.52
N GLU A 40 6.32 -33.71 -5.18
CA GLU A 40 7.50 -34.56 -4.86
C GLU A 40 8.86 -33.86 -5.12
N GLU A 41 8.88 -32.53 -5.20
CA GLU A 41 10.09 -31.72 -5.24
C GLU A 41 10.51 -31.37 -3.80
N GLU A 42 11.66 -31.89 -3.37
CA GLU A 42 12.34 -31.47 -2.13
C GLU A 42 12.95 -30.06 -2.27
N GLU A 43 12.14 -29.07 -2.66
CA GLU A 43 12.56 -27.68 -2.74
C GLU A 43 12.20 -26.93 -1.44
N ALA A 44 13.20 -26.30 -0.82
CA ALA A 44 12.98 -25.46 0.34
C ALA A 44 11.96 -24.33 0.04
N VAL A 45 11.05 -24.08 0.99
CA VAL A 45 10.05 -23.01 0.85
C VAL A 45 10.67 -21.66 1.22
N ASP A 46 10.66 -20.71 0.30
CA ASP A 46 10.95 -19.30 0.61
C ASP A 46 9.78 -18.65 1.36
N LEU A 47 9.85 -18.74 2.70
CA LEU A 47 8.85 -18.13 3.58
C LEU A 47 8.84 -16.59 3.50
N THR A 48 9.96 -15.96 3.15
CA THR A 48 10.03 -14.50 3.03
C THR A 48 9.19 -14.04 1.85
N HIS A 49 9.31 -14.73 0.70
CA HIS A 49 8.47 -14.47 -0.46
C HIS A 49 6.99 -14.72 -0.16
N ARG A 50 6.67 -15.85 0.49
CA ARG A 50 5.28 -16.22 0.82
C ARG A 50 4.61 -15.24 1.79
N ILE A 51 5.32 -14.81 2.83
CA ILE A 51 4.82 -13.80 3.76
C ILE A 51 4.63 -12.46 3.03
N PHE A 52 5.57 -12.07 2.17
CA PHE A 52 5.45 -10.84 1.39
C PHE A 52 4.23 -10.86 0.46
N GLU A 53 3.96 -11.97 -0.23
CA GLU A 53 2.75 -12.15 -1.05
C GLU A 53 1.48 -11.99 -0.19
N PHE A 54 1.43 -12.67 0.95
CA PHE A 54 0.32 -12.60 1.90
C PHE A 54 0.10 -11.17 2.40
N THR A 55 1.13 -10.51 2.93
CA THR A 55 0.99 -9.13 3.46
C THR A 55 0.60 -8.15 2.36
N SER A 56 1.18 -8.29 1.16
CA SER A 56 0.85 -7.42 0.03
C SER A 56 -0.60 -7.61 -0.43
N ALA A 57 -1.10 -8.86 -0.43
CA ALA A 57 -2.49 -9.16 -0.77
C ALA A 57 -3.47 -8.62 0.26
N PHE A 58 -3.20 -8.88 1.53
CA PHE A 58 -3.99 -8.40 2.65
C PHE A 58 -4.04 -6.87 2.66
N THR A 59 -2.88 -6.20 2.63
CA THR A 59 -2.82 -4.73 2.63
C THR A 59 -3.52 -4.14 1.42
N TYR A 60 -3.32 -4.69 0.23
CA TYR A 60 -4.00 -4.21 -0.97
C TYR A 60 -5.52 -4.22 -0.81
N ARG A 61 -6.09 -5.33 -0.32
CA ARG A 61 -7.54 -5.46 -0.14
C ARG A 61 -8.10 -4.59 0.98
N VAL A 62 -7.34 -4.36 2.04
CA VAL A 62 -7.74 -3.43 3.11
C VAL A 62 -7.70 -1.98 2.64
N VAL A 63 -6.74 -1.64 1.79
CA VAL A 63 -6.52 -0.27 1.34
C VAL A 63 -7.46 0.12 0.20
N PHE A 64 -7.55 -0.73 -0.83
CA PHE A 64 -8.22 -0.45 -2.10
C PHE A 64 -9.47 -1.31 -2.34
N GLY A 65 -9.87 -2.11 -1.34
CA GLY A 65 -11.02 -2.98 -1.45
C GLY A 65 -10.92 -3.97 -2.62
N GLY A 66 -12.06 -4.16 -3.31
CA GLY A 66 -12.18 -4.90 -4.56
C GLY A 66 -11.90 -4.07 -5.81
N VAL A 67 -11.36 -2.85 -5.68
CA VAL A 67 -11.02 -2.02 -6.84
C VAL A 67 -9.79 -2.62 -7.51
N GLY A 68 -10.05 -3.36 -8.58
CA GLY A 68 -9.02 -3.97 -9.41
C GLY A 68 -8.17 -2.90 -10.08
N VAL A 69 -6.93 -2.77 -9.63
CA VAL A 69 -5.88 -2.09 -10.38
C VAL A 69 -5.52 -3.02 -11.51
N ARG A 70 -5.54 -2.49 -12.73
CA ARG A 70 -5.15 -3.24 -13.94
C ARG A 70 -3.75 -3.87 -13.80
N ASP A 71 -2.93 -3.30 -12.93
CA ASP A 71 -1.57 -3.75 -12.62
C ASP A 71 -1.23 -3.75 -11.10
N ARG A 72 -2.01 -4.47 -10.27
CA ARG A 72 -1.69 -4.66 -8.84
C ARG A 72 -0.26 -5.17 -8.62
N ALA A 73 0.20 -6.09 -9.47
CA ALA A 73 1.53 -6.67 -9.38
C ALA A 73 2.62 -5.60 -9.59
N ALA A 74 2.50 -4.72 -10.59
CA ALA A 74 3.47 -3.64 -10.76
C ALA A 74 3.43 -2.62 -9.63
N LEU A 75 2.25 -2.31 -9.06
CA LEU A 75 2.17 -1.43 -7.89
C LEU A 75 3.01 -1.99 -6.74
N VAL A 76 2.76 -3.25 -6.38
CA VAL A 76 3.48 -3.93 -5.28
C VAL A 76 4.98 -4.01 -5.58
N ALA A 77 5.36 -4.34 -6.82
CA ALA A 77 6.76 -4.38 -7.22
C ALA A 77 7.45 -3.00 -7.13
N MET A 78 6.74 -1.92 -7.51
CA MET A 78 7.26 -0.56 -7.40
C MET A 78 7.39 -0.10 -5.96
N ILE A 79 6.41 -0.39 -5.10
CA ILE A 79 6.48 -0.09 -3.66
C ILE A 79 7.66 -0.83 -3.03
N ARG A 80 7.80 -2.14 -3.28
CA ARG A 80 8.93 -2.93 -2.77
C ARG A 80 10.26 -2.31 -3.17
N LYS A 81 10.41 -1.96 -4.45
CA LYS A 81 11.62 -1.33 -4.96
C LYS A 81 11.86 0.05 -4.35
N ALA A 82 10.80 0.83 -4.10
CA ALA A 82 10.89 2.15 -3.47
C ALA A 82 11.38 2.02 -2.02
N VAL A 83 10.84 1.08 -1.25
CA VAL A 83 11.26 0.78 0.13
C VAL A 83 12.72 0.33 0.16
N THR A 84 13.14 -0.58 -0.73
CA THR A 84 14.54 -1.02 -0.79
C THR A 84 15.49 0.14 -1.10
N MET A 85 15.09 1.06 -1.99
CA MET A 85 15.90 2.23 -2.30
C MET A 85 15.93 3.25 -1.16
N ALA A 86 14.80 3.48 -0.49
CA ALA A 86 14.70 4.41 0.63
C ALA A 86 15.43 3.90 1.89
N ALA A 87 15.54 2.58 2.05
CA ALA A 87 16.38 1.96 3.09
C ALA A 87 17.88 2.04 2.77
N GLY A 88 18.25 2.39 1.54
CA GLY A 88 19.63 2.54 1.12
C GLY A 88 20.28 3.79 1.70
N PHE A 89 21.57 3.68 2.01
CA PHE A 89 22.37 4.78 2.56
C PHE A 89 22.87 5.71 1.44
N GLU A 90 22.65 7.03 1.57
CA GLU A 90 23.25 8.05 0.71
C GLU A 90 24.26 8.91 1.49
N LEU A 91 25.48 9.08 0.95
CA LEU A 91 26.49 9.99 1.53
C LEU A 91 25.99 11.44 1.66
N ALA A 92 25.08 11.83 0.77
CA ALA A 92 24.43 13.14 0.81
C ALA A 92 23.62 13.35 2.10
N ASP A 93 23.14 12.28 2.75
CA ASP A 93 22.39 12.37 4.00
C ASP A 93 23.32 12.57 5.22
N LEU A 94 24.59 12.12 5.15
CA LEU A 94 25.59 12.40 6.19
C LEU A 94 26.26 13.76 6.06
N PHE A 95 26.41 14.25 4.83
CA PHE A 95 27.11 15.50 4.53
C PHE A 95 26.21 16.51 3.82
N PRO A 96 25.14 16.99 4.49
CA PRO A 96 24.12 17.83 3.86
C PRO A 96 24.64 19.18 3.35
N SER A 97 25.83 19.60 3.80
CA SER A 97 26.47 20.85 3.36
C SER A 97 27.12 20.74 1.97
N ILE A 98 27.40 19.52 1.49
CA ILE A 98 28.09 19.30 0.21
C ILE A 98 27.05 19.12 -0.90
N LYS A 99 26.63 20.24 -1.49
CA LYS A 99 25.61 20.28 -2.56
C LYS A 99 25.93 19.39 -3.77
N LEU A 100 27.22 19.15 -4.04
CA LEU A 100 27.67 18.25 -5.11
C LEU A 100 27.22 16.80 -4.87
N LEU A 101 27.27 16.31 -3.62
CA LEU A 101 26.82 14.95 -3.28
C LEU A 101 25.30 14.78 -3.49
N HIS A 102 24.52 15.83 -3.21
CA HIS A 102 23.09 15.83 -3.53
C HIS A 102 22.84 15.82 -5.04
N ALA A 103 23.62 16.57 -5.83
CA ALA A 103 23.49 16.62 -7.28
C ALA A 103 23.89 15.31 -7.98
N LEU A 104 24.85 14.56 -7.40
CA LEU A 104 25.28 13.25 -7.88
C LEU A 104 24.41 12.08 -7.36
N SER A 105 23.38 12.34 -6.53
CA SER A 105 22.51 11.27 -6.02
C SER A 105 21.59 10.73 -7.12
N TRP A 106 22.08 9.70 -7.81
CA TRP A 106 21.31 8.94 -8.80
C TRP A 106 20.07 8.28 -8.19
N ASN A 107 20.18 7.87 -6.91
CA ASN A 107 19.11 7.25 -6.16
C ASN A 107 17.92 8.21 -5.97
N ARG A 108 18.16 9.49 -5.65
CA ARG A 108 17.11 10.52 -5.60
C ARG A 108 16.38 10.67 -6.93
N VAL A 109 17.10 10.78 -8.04
CA VAL A 109 16.48 10.89 -9.38
C VAL A 109 15.59 9.69 -9.68
N LYS A 110 16.09 8.49 -9.40
CA LYS A 110 15.35 7.24 -9.62
C LYS A 110 14.14 7.13 -8.69
N LEU A 111 14.24 7.55 -7.43
CA LEU A 111 13.13 7.56 -6.47
C LEU A 111 12.03 8.54 -6.90
N VAL A 112 12.39 9.74 -7.39
CA VAL A 112 11.43 10.72 -7.92
C VAL A 112 10.69 10.17 -9.14
N ARG A 113 11.39 9.50 -10.06
CA ARG A 113 10.74 8.86 -11.23
C ARG A 113 9.77 7.76 -10.80
N MET A 114 10.14 6.96 -9.80
CA MET A 114 9.26 5.91 -9.27
C MET A 114 8.05 6.50 -8.57
N ARG A 115 8.26 7.55 -7.75
CA ARG A 115 7.16 8.27 -7.10
C ARG A 115 6.16 8.78 -8.12
N ARG A 116 6.60 9.37 -9.24
CA ARG A 116 5.70 9.82 -10.31
C ARG A 116 4.85 8.69 -10.88
N LYS A 117 5.45 7.52 -11.16
CA LYS A 117 4.70 6.36 -11.66
C LYS A 117 3.66 5.85 -10.67
N VAL A 118 4.02 5.79 -9.40
CA VAL A 118 3.06 5.37 -8.36
C VAL A 118 1.97 6.41 -8.18
N ASP A 119 2.30 7.69 -8.26
CA ASP A 119 1.34 8.79 -8.21
C ASP A 119 0.28 8.69 -9.31
N GLU A 120 0.70 8.39 -10.56
CA GLU A 120 -0.20 8.16 -11.69
C GLU A 120 -1.14 6.97 -11.45
N MET A 121 -0.63 5.86 -10.91
CA MET A 121 -1.47 4.70 -10.56
C MET A 121 -2.46 5.01 -9.45
N LEU A 122 -2.04 5.75 -8.43
CA LEU A 122 -2.91 6.13 -7.32
C LEU A 122 -3.99 7.12 -7.78
N ASP A 123 -3.67 8.03 -8.70
CA ASP A 123 -4.67 8.92 -9.30
C ASP A 123 -5.76 8.12 -10.05
N GLU A 124 -5.38 7.08 -10.80
CA GLU A 124 -6.34 6.18 -11.43
C GLU A 124 -7.20 5.44 -10.40
N MET A 125 -6.61 4.97 -9.29
CA MET A 125 -7.35 4.32 -8.21
C MET A 125 -8.33 5.25 -7.53
N LEU A 126 -7.92 6.48 -7.22
CA LEU A 126 -8.80 7.47 -6.60
C LEU A 126 -9.97 7.82 -7.53
N LYS A 127 -9.72 7.95 -8.84
CA LYS A 127 -10.78 8.14 -9.85
C LYS A 127 -11.76 6.97 -9.85
N GLU A 128 -11.27 5.73 -9.78
CA GLU A 128 -12.13 4.56 -9.80
C GLU A 128 -12.98 4.42 -8.52
N HIS A 129 -12.41 4.66 -7.33
CA HIS A 129 -13.17 4.68 -6.07
C HIS A 129 -14.26 5.77 -6.10
N ARG A 130 -13.94 6.95 -6.64
CA ARG A 130 -14.92 8.04 -6.82
C ARG A 130 -16.05 7.65 -7.80
N ARG A 131 -15.73 6.90 -8.85
CA ARG A 131 -16.69 6.46 -9.88
C ARG A 131 -17.62 5.37 -9.38
N LYS A 132 -17.08 4.36 -8.69
CA LYS A 132 -17.87 3.23 -8.19
C LYS A 132 -18.88 3.65 -7.11
N GLY A 133 -18.62 4.75 -6.40
CA GLY A 133 -19.33 5.01 -5.14
C GLY A 133 -19.00 3.91 -4.13
N ARG A 134 -19.54 3.96 -2.90
CA ARG A 134 -19.24 2.99 -1.84
C ARG A 134 -19.34 1.55 -2.36
N SER A 135 -18.19 0.91 -2.61
CA SER A 135 -18.12 -0.45 -3.13
C SER A 135 -17.22 -1.30 -2.25
N GLY A 136 -17.55 -1.33 -0.96
CA GLY A 136 -17.18 -2.48 -0.14
C GLY A 136 -18.03 -3.66 -0.61
N GLU A 137 -17.45 -4.56 -1.41
CA GLU A 137 -18.02 -5.90 -1.57
C GLU A 137 -18.21 -6.44 -0.15
N PHE A 138 -19.46 -6.59 0.27
CA PHE A 138 -19.89 -6.95 1.62
C PHE A 138 -19.79 -5.88 2.72
N GLY A 139 -20.19 -4.63 2.41
CA GLY A 139 -20.73 -3.72 3.44
C GLY A 139 -19.73 -3.21 4.48
N GLY A 140 -18.46 -3.04 4.12
CA GLY A 140 -17.44 -2.31 4.90
C GLY A 140 -16.65 -1.34 4.03
N GLU A 141 -16.44 -0.11 4.49
CA GLU A 141 -15.57 0.87 3.81
C GLU A 141 -14.11 0.38 3.84
N ASP A 142 -13.40 0.49 2.72
CA ASP A 142 -11.93 0.37 2.70
C ASP A 142 -11.27 1.69 3.14
N ILE A 143 -9.94 1.69 3.30
CA ILE A 143 -9.21 2.88 3.77
C ILE A 143 -9.38 4.08 2.82
N VAL A 144 -9.37 3.85 1.50
CA VAL A 144 -9.52 4.92 0.51
C VAL A 144 -10.94 5.48 0.56
N ASP A 145 -11.96 4.64 0.70
CA ASP A 145 -13.35 5.04 0.88
C ASP A 145 -13.53 5.93 2.13
N VAL A 146 -12.94 5.53 3.27
CA VAL A 146 -13.00 6.34 4.51
C VAL A 146 -12.33 7.70 4.29
N LEU A 147 -11.15 7.73 3.67
CA LEU A 147 -10.42 8.98 3.41
C LEU A 147 -11.16 9.90 2.43
N LEU A 148 -11.76 9.34 1.37
CA LEU A 148 -12.57 10.09 0.40
C LEU A 148 -13.86 10.63 1.04
N ARG A 149 -14.49 9.87 1.94
CA ARG A 149 -15.64 10.35 2.71
C ARG A 149 -15.24 11.53 3.60
N MET A 150 -14.16 11.41 4.36
CA MET A 150 -13.67 12.50 5.21
C MET A 150 -13.24 13.74 4.41
N GLN A 151 -12.71 13.55 3.19
CA GLN A 151 -12.42 14.65 2.26
C GLN A 151 -13.69 15.41 1.87
N LYS A 152 -14.84 14.72 1.71
CA LYS A 152 -16.14 15.33 1.34
C LYS A 152 -16.88 15.93 2.53
N ASP A 153 -16.85 15.28 3.69
CA ASP A 153 -17.67 15.65 4.86
C ASP A 153 -17.28 17.01 5.47
N GLY A 154 -16.10 17.56 5.16
CA GLY A 154 -15.69 18.92 5.53
C GLY A 154 -15.54 19.20 7.03
N GLY A 155 -15.84 18.23 7.90
CA GLY A 155 -15.81 18.36 9.37
C GLY A 155 -14.42 18.39 10.01
N LEU A 156 -13.36 18.52 9.22
CA LEU A 156 -11.99 18.61 9.70
C LEU A 156 -11.54 20.08 9.71
N ASN A 157 -10.76 20.46 10.73
CA ASN A 157 -10.14 21.79 10.83
C ASN A 157 -9.17 22.09 9.66
N PHE A 158 -8.78 21.07 8.89
CA PHE A 158 -7.96 21.19 7.69
C PHE A 158 -8.52 20.25 6.60
N PRO A 159 -8.56 20.69 5.33
CA PRO A 159 -9.05 19.85 4.24
C PRO A 159 -8.07 18.71 3.95
N ILE A 160 -8.60 17.52 3.67
CA ILE A 160 -7.82 16.40 3.13
C ILE A 160 -7.68 16.60 1.61
N THR A 161 -6.46 16.62 1.12
CA THR A 161 -6.16 16.65 -0.33
C THR A 161 -5.87 15.25 -0.86
N ASP A 162 -5.94 15.08 -2.18
CA ASP A 162 -5.57 13.81 -2.84
C ASP A 162 -4.13 13.43 -2.51
N ASP A 163 -3.22 14.40 -2.45
CA ASP A 163 -1.83 14.17 -2.04
C ASP A 163 -1.71 13.65 -0.59
N ASN A 164 -2.62 14.06 0.30
CA ASN A 164 -2.66 13.51 1.65
C ASN A 164 -3.15 12.06 1.66
N ILE A 165 -4.13 11.72 0.81
CA ILE A 165 -4.63 10.34 0.68
C ILE A 165 -3.53 9.45 0.08
N LYS A 166 -2.94 9.89 -1.04
CA LYS A 166 -1.82 9.21 -1.71
C LYS A 166 -0.64 9.01 -0.77
N GLY A 167 -0.28 10.02 0.02
CA GLY A 167 0.83 9.93 0.98
C GLY A 167 0.54 9.11 2.24
N VAL A 168 -0.71 8.72 2.53
CA VAL A 168 -1.03 7.74 3.58
C VAL A 168 -1.00 6.31 3.05
N VAL A 169 -1.36 6.15 1.78
CA VAL A 169 -1.47 4.86 1.11
C VAL A 169 -0.12 4.39 0.53
N PHE A 170 0.76 5.31 0.15
CA PHE A 170 2.12 5.09 -0.35
C PHE A 170 3.17 5.26 0.75
#